data_AF-A0A5B9DHW3-F1
#
_entry.id   AF-A0A5B9DHW3-F1
#
_cell.length_a   1.000
_cell.length_b   1.000
_cell.length_c   1.000
_cell.angle_alpha   90.00
_cell.angle_beta   90.00
_cell.angle_gamma   90.00
#
_symmetry.space_group_name_H-M   'P 1'
#
loop_
_entity.id
_entity.type
_entity.pdbx_description
1 polymer ?
#
loop_
_entity_poly.entity_id
_entity_poly.type
_entity_poly.pdbx_seq_one_letter_code
_entity_poly.pdbx_strand_id
1 'polypeptide(L)'
;MSQRQERQRFIRHYKELTGETEIDMHKVAEFAKAQGWEMPQPPSDIELLARKFAEDAQAERRYDDTTGRPYRAYHALPVQSGQMNLFVYIDIDDATRKQMHKSAVHRREQIVSDGYQLTLDLDHWNSVHPEEQPIELPMDITLDIEIRKASDDEDKVA
;
A
#
# COMPACT_ATOMS: atom_id res chain seq x y z
N MET A 1 -24.50 -11.31 -2.00
CA MET A 1 -23.01 -11.34 -2.09
C MET A 1 -22.52 -9.91 -2.08
N SER A 2 -21.30 -9.64 -1.62
CA SER A 2 -20.73 -8.30 -1.77
C SER A 2 -20.26 -8.08 -3.21
N GLN A 3 -20.27 -6.83 -3.69
CA GLN A 3 -19.72 -6.48 -5.01
C GLN A 3 -18.27 -6.96 -5.18
N ARG A 4 -17.49 -7.00 -4.10
CA ARG A 4 -16.12 -7.54 -4.10
C ARG A 4 -16.10 -9.03 -4.46
N GLN A 5 -17.00 -9.82 -3.87
CA GLN A 5 -17.10 -11.26 -4.16
C GLN A 5 -17.54 -11.52 -5.60
N GLU A 6 -18.41 -10.68 -6.15
CA GLU A 6 -18.85 -10.76 -7.55
C GLU A 6 -17.69 -10.51 -8.50
N ARG A 7 -16.90 -9.44 -8.28
CA ARG A 7 -15.69 -9.18 -9.08
C ARG A 7 -14.68 -10.33 -8.99
N GLN A 8 -14.47 -10.89 -7.80
CA GLN A 8 -13.57 -12.06 -7.63
C GLN A 8 -14.05 -13.29 -8.40
N ARG A 9 -15.37 -13.54 -8.45
CA ARG A 9 -15.95 -14.61 -9.27
C ARG A 9 -15.75 -14.34 -10.76
N PHE A 10 -15.93 -13.09 -11.19
CA PHE A 10 -15.75 -12.72 -12.59
C PHE A 10 -14.30 -12.89 -13.07
N ILE A 11 -13.31 -12.53 -12.24
CA ILE A 11 -11.89 -12.78 -12.54
C ILE A 11 -11.63 -14.27 -12.73
N ARG A 12 -12.19 -15.14 -11.87
CA ARG A 12 -12.07 -16.60 -12.05
C ARG A 12 -12.72 -17.08 -13.34
N HIS A 13 -13.91 -16.59 -13.65
CA HIS A 13 -14.60 -16.91 -14.89
C HIS A 13 -13.79 -16.49 -16.14
N TYR A 14 -13.18 -15.30 -16.13
CA TYR A 14 -12.29 -14.85 -17.19
C TYR A 14 -11.09 -15.79 -17.36
N LYS A 15 -10.46 -16.19 -16.25
CA LYS A 15 -9.35 -17.15 -16.25
C LYS A 15 -9.75 -18.49 -16.88
N GLU A 16 -10.92 -19.01 -16.49
CA GLU A 16 -11.46 -20.29 -16.99
C GLU A 16 -11.76 -20.25 -18.49
N LEU A 17 -12.26 -19.12 -19.02
CA LEU A 17 -12.60 -18.98 -20.43
C LEU A 17 -11.38 -18.75 -21.33
N THR A 18 -10.40 -17.98 -20.87
CA THR A 18 -9.24 -17.58 -21.69
C THR A 18 -8.06 -18.54 -21.55
N GLY A 19 -7.96 -19.22 -20.41
CA GLY A 19 -6.78 -20.01 -20.05
C GLY A 19 -5.55 -19.16 -19.68
N GLU A 20 -5.65 -17.83 -19.64
CA GLU A 20 -4.53 -16.96 -19.25
C GLU A 20 -4.16 -17.19 -17.77
N THR A 21 -2.90 -17.53 -17.50
CA THR A 21 -2.37 -17.69 -16.14
C THR A 21 -1.83 -16.38 -15.58
N GLU A 22 -1.30 -15.53 -16.46
CA GLU A 22 -0.89 -14.15 -16.17
C GLU A 22 -2.02 -13.22 -16.59
N ILE A 23 -2.82 -12.78 -15.61
CA ILE A 23 -4.06 -12.07 -15.90
C ILE A 23 -3.84 -10.55 -15.87
N ASP A 24 -4.05 -9.90 -17.01
CA ASP A 24 -4.12 -8.44 -17.09
C ASP A 24 -5.53 -7.94 -16.67
N MET A 25 -5.59 -7.18 -15.57
CA MET A 25 -6.85 -6.64 -15.06
C MET A 25 -7.52 -5.64 -16.02
N HIS A 26 -6.78 -4.99 -16.93
CA HIS A 26 -7.37 -4.16 -17.97
C HIS A 26 -8.17 -5.02 -18.96
N LYS A 27 -7.60 -6.13 -19.42
CA LYS A 27 -8.34 -7.10 -20.28
C LYS A 27 -9.56 -7.66 -19.57
N VAL A 28 -9.46 -7.96 -18.27
CA VAL A 28 -10.62 -8.41 -17.48
C VAL A 28 -11.72 -7.36 -17.47
N ALA A 29 -11.37 -6.08 -17.29
CA ALA A 29 -12.33 -4.98 -17.29
C ALA A 29 -12.96 -4.75 -18.69
N GLU A 30 -12.17 -4.84 -19.76
CA GLU A 30 -12.68 -4.79 -21.14
C GLU A 30 -13.64 -5.96 -21.44
N PHE A 31 -13.29 -7.16 -20.99
CA PHE A 31 -14.14 -8.33 -21.09
C PHE A 31 -15.43 -8.16 -20.28
N ALA A 32 -15.34 -7.65 -19.05
CA ALA A 32 -16.51 -7.34 -18.22
C ALA A 32 -17.44 -6.35 -18.93
N LYS A 33 -16.89 -5.27 -19.49
CA LYS A 33 -17.64 -4.28 -20.26
C LYS A 33 -18.33 -4.91 -21.48
N ALA A 34 -17.62 -5.78 -22.22
CA ALA A 34 -18.19 -6.49 -23.38
C ALA A 34 -19.32 -7.45 -22.98
N GLN A 35 -19.28 -8.01 -21.77
CA GLN A 35 -20.33 -8.86 -21.18
C GLN A 35 -21.46 -8.07 -20.50
N GLY A 36 -21.47 -6.73 -20.64
CA GLY A 36 -22.53 -5.87 -20.11
C GLY A 36 -22.40 -5.56 -18.62
N TRP A 37 -21.21 -5.71 -18.03
CA TRP A 37 -20.94 -5.32 -16.65
C TRP A 37 -21.12 -3.80 -16.46
N GLU A 38 -21.76 -3.40 -15.36
CA GLU A 38 -21.94 -1.99 -15.01
C GLU A 38 -20.59 -1.36 -14.61
N MET A 39 -20.10 -0.43 -15.42
CA MET A 39 -18.83 0.23 -15.17
C MET A 39 -18.95 1.25 -14.03
N PRO A 40 -17.92 1.37 -13.18
CA PRO A 40 -17.94 2.35 -12.09
C PRO A 40 -18.06 3.77 -12.64
N GLN A 41 -18.78 4.61 -11.92
CA GLN A 41 -18.87 6.04 -12.25
C GLN A 41 -17.55 6.73 -11.91
N PRO A 42 -17.08 7.69 -12.75
CA PRO A 42 -15.95 8.51 -12.41
C PRO A 42 -16.19 9.28 -11.09
N PRO A 43 -15.16 9.45 -10.24
CA PRO A 43 -15.25 10.33 -9.08
C PRO A 43 -15.53 11.78 -9.51
N SER A 44 -16.10 12.57 -8.60
CA SER A 44 -16.27 14.01 -8.77
C SER A 44 -14.94 14.77 -8.85
N ASP A 45 -14.97 16.00 -9.36
CA ASP A 45 -13.83 16.90 -9.41
C ASP A 45 -13.22 17.16 -8.02
N ILE A 46 -14.07 17.37 -7.01
CA ILE A 46 -13.65 17.54 -5.61
C ILE A 46 -12.96 16.29 -5.08
N GLU A 47 -13.50 15.09 -5.35
CA GLU A 47 -12.87 13.83 -4.91
C GLU A 47 -11.52 13.58 -5.59
N LEU A 48 -11.41 13.93 -6.88
CA LEU A 48 -10.15 13.85 -7.61
C LEU A 48 -9.11 14.82 -7.03
N LEU A 49 -9.50 16.07 -6.77
CA LEU A 49 -8.60 17.07 -6.20
C LEU A 49 -8.19 16.74 -4.76
N ALA A 50 -9.12 16.25 -3.93
CA ALA A 50 -8.83 15.81 -2.58
C ALA A 50 -7.82 14.64 -2.55
N ARG A 51 -7.91 13.72 -3.51
CA ARG A 51 -6.93 12.62 -3.66
C ARG A 51 -5.54 13.16 -4.00
N LYS A 52 -5.45 14.13 -4.90
CA LYS A 52 -4.18 14.78 -5.25
C LYS A 52 -3.55 15.48 -4.05
N PHE A 53 -4.32 16.26 -3.28
CA PHE A 53 -3.79 16.86 -2.05
C PHE A 53 -3.33 15.83 -1.02
N ALA A 54 -4.03 14.71 -0.90
CA ALA A 54 -3.60 13.62 -0.04
C ALA A 54 -2.29 12.98 -0.51
N GLU A 55 -2.12 12.77 -1.83
CA GLU A 55 -0.88 12.29 -2.44
C GLU A 55 0.27 13.28 -2.20
N ASP A 56 0.05 14.58 -2.45
CA ASP A 56 1.05 15.64 -2.23
C ASP A 56 1.46 15.72 -0.75
N ALA A 57 0.50 15.66 0.17
CA ALA A 57 0.78 15.66 1.61
C ALA A 57 1.62 14.44 2.04
N GLN A 58 1.34 13.25 1.49
CA GLN A 58 2.13 12.05 1.77
C GLN A 58 3.54 12.11 1.18
N ALA A 59 3.71 12.83 0.06
CA ALA A 59 4.97 12.97 -0.65
C ALA A 59 5.87 14.05 -0.06
N GLU A 60 5.31 15.08 0.60
CA GLU A 60 6.09 16.18 1.16
C GLU A 60 7.11 15.69 2.20
N ARG A 61 8.38 16.03 1.96
CA ARG A 61 9.50 15.77 2.85
C ARG A 61 10.21 17.06 3.21
N ARG A 62 10.62 17.14 4.47
CA ARG A 62 11.56 18.15 4.97
C ARG A 62 12.84 17.45 5.42
N TYR A 63 13.87 18.23 5.74
CA TYR A 63 15.16 17.71 6.16
C TYR A 63 15.44 18.16 7.58
N ASP A 64 15.86 17.22 8.42
CA ASP A 64 16.19 17.50 9.81
C ASP A 64 17.50 18.32 9.88
N ASP A 65 17.49 19.48 10.54
CA ASP A 65 18.63 20.41 10.56
C ASP A 65 19.89 19.81 11.21
N THR A 66 19.74 18.81 12.08
CA THR A 66 20.86 18.22 12.83
C THR A 66 21.50 17.08 12.05
N THR A 67 20.69 16.21 11.47
CA THR A 67 21.13 14.98 10.80
C THR A 67 21.17 15.12 9.28
N GLY A 68 20.55 16.16 8.73
CA GLY A 68 20.36 16.35 7.29
C GLY A 68 19.46 15.30 6.65
N ARG A 69 18.75 14.46 7.41
CA ARG A 69 17.99 13.32 6.89
C ARG A 69 16.56 13.73 6.53
N PRO A 70 15.99 13.17 5.43
CA PRO A 70 14.62 13.47 5.06
C PRO A 70 13.64 12.84 6.07
N TYR A 71 12.62 13.61 6.45
CA TYR A 71 11.47 13.15 7.21
C TYR A 71 10.17 13.59 6.52
N ARG A 72 9.06 12.91 6.81
CA ARG A 72 7.74 13.28 6.24
C ARG A 72 7.19 14.49 6.96
N ALA A 73 6.76 15.50 6.21
CA ALA A 73 6.11 16.67 6.80
C ALA A 73 4.75 16.30 7.37
N TYR A 74 3.91 15.62 6.60
CA TYR A 74 2.57 15.23 7.04
C TYR A 74 2.45 13.77 7.46
N HIS A 75 1.70 13.57 8.55
CA HIS A 75 1.39 12.28 9.13
C HIS A 75 -0.11 11.99 9.03
N ALA A 76 -0.46 10.89 8.36
CA ALA A 76 -1.83 10.41 8.29
C ALA A 76 -2.26 9.81 9.64
N LEU A 77 -3.41 10.25 10.15
CA LEU A 77 -4.04 9.75 11.36
C LEU A 77 -5.39 9.12 11.01
N PRO A 78 -5.60 7.83 11.33
CA PRO A 78 -6.90 7.21 11.13
C PRO A 78 -7.90 7.82 12.13
N VAL A 79 -9.01 8.33 11.62
CA VAL A 79 -10.13 8.86 12.40
C VAL A 79 -11.33 7.96 12.14
N GLN A 80 -11.93 7.44 13.21
CA GLN A 80 -13.21 6.76 13.11
C GLN A 80 -14.29 7.83 12.96
N SER A 81 -14.93 7.88 11.79
CA SER A 81 -16.11 8.72 11.55
C SER A 81 -17.24 7.85 11.04
N GLY A 82 -18.13 7.44 11.95
CA GLY A 82 -19.21 6.49 11.64
C GLY A 82 -18.67 5.17 11.09
N GLN A 83 -19.09 4.80 9.88
CA GLN A 83 -18.65 3.58 9.17
C GLN A 83 -17.41 3.80 8.28
N MET A 84 -16.88 5.03 8.18
CA MET A 84 -15.76 5.36 7.31
C MET A 84 -14.46 5.53 8.11
N ASN A 85 -13.40 4.88 7.62
CA ASN A 85 -12.03 5.17 8.02
C ASN A 85 -11.56 6.39 7.22
N LEU A 86 -11.68 7.58 7.82
CA LEU A 86 -11.12 8.80 7.24
C LEU A 86 -9.68 8.97 7.74
N PHE A 87 -8.82 9.53 6.89
CA PHE A 87 -7.52 10.02 7.33
C PHE A 87 -7.55 11.53 7.42
N VAL A 88 -7.01 12.05 8.51
CA VAL A 88 -6.62 13.45 8.61
C VAL A 88 -5.10 13.54 8.57
N TYR A 89 -4.58 14.60 7.97
CA TYR A 89 -3.14 14.84 7.87
C TYR A 89 -2.76 15.91 8.89
N ILE A 90 -1.69 15.64 9.64
CA ILE A 90 -1.12 16.60 10.58
C ILE A 90 0.34 16.83 10.26
N ASP A 91 0.78 18.09 10.30
CA ASP A 91 2.19 18.43 10.19
C ASP A 91 2.93 17.90 11.42
N ILE A 92 4.09 17.27 11.23
CA ILE A 92 4.90 16.70 12.32
C ILE A 92 5.35 17.79 13.32
N ASP A 93 5.55 19.02 12.85
CA ASP A 93 6.01 20.14 13.68
C ASP A 93 4.86 20.71 14.54
N ASP A 94 3.60 20.54 14.10
CA ASP A 94 2.40 20.95 14.83
C ASP A 94 1.77 19.82 15.67
N ALA A 95 2.22 18.57 15.47
CA ALA A 95 1.58 17.40 16.05
C ALA A 95 1.86 17.24 17.55
N THR A 96 0.80 16.92 18.31
CA THR A 96 0.99 16.49 19.71
C THR A 96 1.66 15.11 19.76
N ARG A 97 2.38 14.82 20.87
CA ARG A 97 2.97 13.49 21.12
C ARG A 97 1.96 12.35 20.96
N LYS A 98 0.71 12.56 21.39
CA LYS A 98 -0.37 11.57 21.28
C LYS A 98 -0.73 11.30 19.81
N GLN A 99 -0.82 12.35 18.99
CA GLN A 99 -1.07 12.22 17.55
C GLN A 99 0.09 11.50 16.86
N MET A 100 1.34 11.91 17.11
CA MET A 100 2.51 11.26 16.53
C MET A 100 2.63 9.80 16.93
N HIS A 101 2.41 9.45 18.20
CA HIS A 101 2.40 8.07 18.65
C HIS A 101 1.34 7.23 17.92
N LYS A 102 0.12 7.77 17.75
CA LYS A 102 -0.95 7.09 17.01
C LYS A 102 -0.57 6.87 15.54
N SER A 103 0.01 7.87 14.87
CA SER A 103 0.49 7.73 13.48
C SER A 103 1.60 6.68 13.37
N ALA A 104 2.59 6.72 14.28
CA ALA A 104 3.72 5.79 14.28
C ALA A 104 3.27 4.34 14.51
N VAL A 105 2.39 4.09 15.48
CA VAL A 105 1.83 2.75 15.72
C VAL A 105 1.06 2.28 14.49
N HIS A 106 0.22 3.12 13.88
CA HIS A 106 -0.52 2.73 12.69
C HIS A 106 0.39 2.31 11.53
N ARG A 107 1.46 3.06 11.27
CA ARG A 107 2.45 2.70 10.25
C ARG A 107 3.21 1.42 10.58
N ARG A 108 3.51 1.18 11.86
CA ARG A 108 4.10 -0.08 12.30
C ARG A 108 3.16 -1.26 12.04
N GLU A 109 1.87 -1.11 12.34
CA GLU A 109 0.87 -2.15 12.06
C GLU A 109 0.71 -2.42 10.55
N GLN A 110 0.87 -1.40 9.69
CA GLN A 110 0.92 -1.61 8.24
C GLN A 110 2.10 -2.50 7.84
N ILE A 111 3.31 -2.21 8.35
CA ILE A 111 4.51 -3.03 8.10
C ILE A 111 4.29 -4.49 8.56
N VAL A 112 3.69 -4.67 9.75
CA VAL A 112 3.39 -6.01 10.27
C VAL A 112 2.36 -6.73 9.40
N SER A 113 1.31 -6.04 8.96
CA SER A 113 0.27 -6.61 8.10
C SER A 113 0.84 -7.09 6.76
N ASP A 114 1.71 -6.29 6.14
CA ASP A 114 2.33 -6.63 4.86
C ASP A 114 3.31 -7.81 5.03
N GLY A 115 4.14 -7.80 6.08
CA GLY A 115 5.05 -8.90 6.38
C GLY A 115 4.33 -10.20 6.71
N TYR A 116 3.21 -10.13 7.45
CA TYR A 116 2.37 -11.28 7.77
C TYR A 116 1.80 -11.92 6.50
N GLN A 117 1.20 -11.12 5.61
CA GLN A 117 0.63 -11.64 4.36
C GLN A 117 1.71 -12.25 3.46
N LEU A 118 2.84 -11.56 3.29
CA LEU A 118 3.98 -12.06 2.50
C LEU A 118 4.48 -13.41 3.04
N THR A 119 4.57 -13.56 4.37
CA THR A 119 4.98 -14.82 4.99
C THR A 119 4.01 -15.95 4.64
N LEU A 120 2.70 -15.74 4.79
CA LEU A 120 1.69 -16.75 4.43
C LEU A 120 1.72 -17.12 2.95
N ASP A 121 1.96 -16.14 2.07
CA ASP A 121 2.03 -16.35 0.64
C ASP A 121 3.24 -17.24 0.28
N LEU A 122 4.41 -16.99 0.88
CA LEU A 122 5.60 -17.81 0.70
C LEU A 122 5.45 -19.21 1.32
N ASP A 123 4.85 -19.31 2.50
CA ASP A 123 4.55 -20.59 3.15
C ASP A 123 3.67 -21.46 2.25
N HIS A 124 2.63 -20.86 1.66
CA HIS A 124 1.75 -21.56 0.73
C HIS A 124 2.49 -21.96 -0.55
N TRP A 125 3.24 -21.04 -1.16
CA TRP A 125 3.99 -21.31 -2.38
C TRP A 125 5.00 -22.45 -2.19
N ASN A 126 5.83 -22.38 -1.15
CA ASN A 126 6.83 -23.38 -0.82
C ASN A 126 6.18 -24.74 -0.48
N SER A 127 5.00 -24.75 0.17
CA SER A 127 4.25 -25.99 0.43
C SER A 127 3.70 -26.65 -0.84
N VAL A 128 3.42 -25.88 -1.89
CA VAL A 128 2.90 -26.41 -3.17
C VAL A 128 4.02 -26.85 -4.11
N HIS A 129 5.24 -26.33 -3.93
CA HIS A 129 6.43 -26.62 -4.75
C HIS A 129 7.58 -27.22 -3.91
N PRO A 130 7.38 -28.38 -3.25
CA PRO A 130 8.38 -28.97 -2.35
C PRO A 130 9.67 -29.44 -3.04
N GLU A 131 9.65 -29.62 -4.36
CA GLU A 131 10.80 -30.00 -5.18
C GLU A 131 11.71 -28.84 -5.55
N GLU A 132 11.24 -27.60 -5.40
CA GLU A 132 12.00 -26.39 -5.68
C GLU A 132 12.77 -25.92 -4.44
N GLN A 133 13.82 -25.13 -4.63
CA GLN A 133 14.49 -24.47 -3.52
C GLN A 133 13.49 -23.47 -2.88
N PRO A 134 13.22 -23.57 -1.56
CA PRO A 134 12.31 -22.65 -0.90
C PRO A 134 12.71 -21.20 -1.09
N ILE A 135 11.72 -20.34 -1.36
CA ILE A 135 11.92 -18.90 -1.35
C ILE A 135 11.97 -18.46 0.12
N GLU A 136 13.14 -18.01 0.56
CA GLU A 136 13.37 -17.52 1.91
C GLU A 136 13.62 -16.00 1.89
N LEU A 137 12.74 -15.24 2.54
CA LEU A 137 12.91 -13.80 2.75
C LEU A 137 12.89 -13.51 4.27
N PRO A 138 14.03 -13.18 4.89
CA PRO A 138 14.07 -12.81 6.31
C PRO A 138 13.22 -11.57 6.59
N MET A 139 12.43 -11.61 7.66
CA MET A 139 11.56 -10.49 8.09
C MET A 139 12.26 -9.51 9.05
N ASP A 140 13.49 -9.81 9.49
CA ASP A 140 14.31 -8.84 10.21
C ASP A 140 14.93 -7.84 9.23
N ILE A 141 14.20 -6.74 9.02
CA ILE A 141 14.57 -5.67 8.11
C ILE A 141 15.44 -4.58 8.76
N THR A 142 15.98 -4.83 9.96
CA THR A 142 16.76 -3.82 10.70
C THR A 142 17.99 -3.37 9.91
N LEU A 143 18.73 -4.32 9.32
CA LEU A 143 19.91 -4.01 8.52
C LEU A 143 19.54 -3.29 7.22
N ASP A 144 18.45 -3.69 6.55
CA ASP A 144 17.99 -3.06 5.31
C ASP A 144 17.67 -1.58 5.50
N ILE A 145 17.08 -1.22 6.65
CA ILE A 145 16.81 0.17 7.03
C ILE A 145 18.11 0.96 7.22
N GLU A 146 19.10 0.38 7.90
CA GLU A 146 20.39 1.06 8.12
C GLU A 146 21.18 1.22 6.82
N ILE A 147 21.18 0.21 5.94
CA ILE A 147 21.76 0.32 4.60
C ILE A 147 21.10 1.47 3.84
N ARG A 148 19.77 1.55 3.84
CA ARG A 148 19.06 2.63 3.15
C ARG A 148 19.38 4.02 3.71
N LYS A 149 19.49 4.14 5.04
CA LYS A 149 19.92 5.38 5.70
C LYS A 149 21.34 5.80 5.30
N ALA A 150 22.24 4.84 5.07
CA ALA A 150 23.60 5.11 4.63
C ALA A 150 23.66 5.52 3.15
N SER A 151 22.88 4.88 2.27
CA SER A 151 22.83 5.24 0.85
C SER A 151 22.27 6.65 0.61
N ASP A 152 21.26 7.07 1.38
CA ASP A 152 20.74 8.45 1.34
C ASP A 152 21.81 9.51 1.72
N ASP A 153 22.89 9.11 2.39
CA ASP A 153 24.02 9.97 2.75
C ASP A 153 25.07 10.03 1.61
N GLU A 154 25.24 9.00 0.78
CA GLU A 154 26.18 8.96 -0.35
C GLU A 154 25.73 9.83 -1.54
N ASP A 155 24.44 9.82 -1.88
CA ASP A 155 23.86 10.61 -2.98
C ASP A 155 23.96 12.14 -2.75
N LYS A 156 24.30 12.59 -1.53
CA LYS A 156 24.53 14.00 -1.19
C LYS A 156 25.97 14.46 -1.37
N VAL A 157 26.92 13.54 -1.58
CA VAL A 157 28.36 13.82 -1.68
C VAL A 157 28.86 13.78 -3.14
N ALA A 158 28.02 13.35 -4.07
CA ALA A 158 28.25 13.34 -5.53
C ALA A 158 27.76 14.64 -6.19
#